data_AF-A0A815TWZ9-F1
#
_entry.id   AF-A0A815TWZ9-F1
#
_cell.length_a   1.000
_cell.length_b   1.000
_cell.length_c   1.000
_cell.angle_alpha   90.00
_cell.angle_beta   90.00
_cell.angle_gamma   90.00
#
_symmetry.space_group_name_H-M   'P 1'
#
loop_
_entity.id
_entity.type
_entity.pdbx_description
1 polymer ?
#
loop_
_entity_poly.entity_id
_entity_poly.type
_entity_poly.pdbx_seq_one_letter_code
_entity_poly.pdbx_strand_id
1 'polypeptide(L)'
;SILFQPSTSSIFSTSVSSSNSEFLRDLKINDTDLNSEQVVQLENLLLQYRACFNEKPGRTSLTQHHIDTGNSKPIKLRPYRVSPVRQNTISSQIQQ
;
A
#
# COMPACT_ATOMS: atom_id res chain seq x y z
N SER A 1 -8.82 42.82 9.59
CA SER A 1 -7.83 41.79 9.22
C SER A 1 -8.31 40.45 9.75
N ILE A 2 -8.81 39.57 8.88
CA ILE A 2 -9.29 38.24 9.28
C ILE A 2 -8.08 37.31 9.29
N LEU A 3 -7.72 36.81 10.48
CA LEU A 3 -6.62 35.89 10.68
C LEU A 3 -7.12 34.48 10.36
N PHE A 4 -6.72 33.93 9.21
CA PHE A 4 -6.99 32.56 8.82
C PHE A 4 -6.08 31.62 9.62
N GLN A 5 -6.64 30.87 10.56
CA GLN A 5 -5.96 29.76 11.24
C GLN A 5 -6.11 28.50 10.39
N PRO A 6 -5.04 27.79 10.01
CA PRO A 6 -5.18 26.48 9.41
C PRO A 6 -5.60 25.47 10.49
N SER A 7 -6.80 24.92 10.36
CA SER A 7 -7.26 23.77 11.11
C SER A 7 -6.37 22.56 10.80
N THR A 8 -5.41 22.26 11.66
CA THR A 8 -4.64 21.02 11.58
C THR A 8 -5.54 19.86 12.02
N SER A 9 -5.90 19.02 11.05
CA SER A 9 -6.66 17.80 11.23
C SER A 9 -5.95 16.84 12.20
N SER A 10 -6.56 16.68 13.36
CA SER A 10 -6.43 15.51 14.24
C SER A 10 -6.77 14.24 13.46
N ILE A 11 -5.81 13.34 13.24
CA ILE A 11 -6.10 11.92 13.12
C ILE A 11 -4.87 11.03 13.40
N PHE A 12 -5.09 10.06 14.29
CA PHE A 12 -4.27 8.89 14.65
C PHE A 12 -3.16 9.06 15.71
N SER A 13 -3.63 9.13 16.96
CA SER A 13 -2.92 8.48 18.07
C SER A 13 -3.28 6.99 18.14
N THR A 14 -2.25 6.21 18.46
CA THR A 14 -2.21 4.95 19.24
C THR A 14 -2.05 3.60 18.52
N SER A 15 -1.03 2.86 18.99
CA SER A 15 -0.68 1.45 18.77
C SER A 15 0.15 1.09 17.51
N VAL A 16 1.36 1.66 17.37
CA VAL A 16 2.32 1.25 16.31
C VAL A 16 3.77 1.22 16.83
N SER A 17 4.03 0.57 17.96
CA SER A 17 5.42 0.43 18.44
C SER A 17 6.16 -0.73 17.78
N SER A 18 5.54 -1.91 17.65
CA SER A 18 6.23 -3.11 17.17
C SER A 18 6.54 -3.11 15.67
N SER A 19 5.58 -2.75 14.81
CA SER A 19 5.74 -2.84 13.35
C SER A 19 6.65 -1.76 12.76
N ASN A 20 6.73 -0.59 13.39
CA ASN A 20 7.66 0.46 12.97
C ASN A 20 9.12 0.06 13.22
N SER A 21 9.37 -0.66 14.32
CA SER A 21 10.71 -1.15 14.65
C SER A 21 11.20 -2.24 13.70
N GLU A 22 10.28 -3.04 13.14
CA GLU A 22 10.58 -4.09 12.17
C GLU A 22 10.93 -3.49 10.81
N PHE A 23 10.11 -2.57 10.30
CA PHE A 23 10.35 -1.86 9.05
C PHE A 23 11.72 -1.17 9.00
N LEU A 24 12.10 -0.44 10.07
CA LEU A 24 13.40 0.25 10.11
C LEU A 24 14.60 -0.71 10.21
N ARG A 25 14.43 -1.90 10.80
CA ARG A 25 15.49 -2.92 10.88
C ARG A 25 15.84 -3.49 9.51
N ASP A 26 14.83 -3.70 8.66
CA ASP A 26 15.02 -4.24 7.32
C ASP A 26 15.80 -3.28 6.40
N LEU A 27 15.79 -1.98 6.69
CA LEU A 27 16.43 -0.94 5.88
C LEU A 27 17.94 -0.75 6.14
N LYS A 28 18.54 -1.42 7.14
CA LYS A 28 19.99 -1.37 7.46
C LYS A 28 20.62 0.03 7.36
N ILE A 29 20.07 1.01 8.07
CA ILE A 29 20.47 2.43 8.00
C ILE A 29 21.88 2.70 8.59
N ASN A 30 22.49 1.71 9.28
CA ASN A 30 23.76 1.88 10.01
C ASN A 30 25.02 1.98 9.12
N ASP A 31 24.95 1.65 7.83
CA ASP A 31 26.12 1.67 6.92
C ASP A 31 26.30 3.03 6.18
N THR A 32 25.68 4.10 6.69
CA THR A 32 25.61 5.40 6.01
C THR A 32 26.53 6.42 6.68
N ASP A 33 27.21 7.28 5.90
CA ASP A 33 28.00 8.44 6.36
C ASP A 33 27.10 9.59 6.90
N LEU A 34 26.11 9.25 7.74
CA LEU A 34 25.13 10.18 8.30
C LEU A 34 25.43 10.46 9.77
N ASN A 35 25.30 11.71 10.17
CA ASN A 35 25.33 12.09 11.59
C ASN A 35 24.04 11.62 12.31
N SER A 36 24.08 11.52 13.63
CA SER A 36 22.95 11.05 14.47
C SER A 36 21.65 11.81 14.21
N GLU A 37 21.72 13.13 14.02
CA GLU A 37 20.56 13.96 13.70
C GLU A 37 19.97 13.63 12.32
N GLN A 38 20.82 13.36 11.33
CA GLN A 38 20.39 13.01 9.97
C GLN A 38 19.76 11.62 9.93
N VAL A 39 20.25 10.68 10.73
CA VAL A 39 19.65 9.35 10.89
C VAL A 39 18.22 9.48 11.42
N VAL A 40 18.01 10.28 12.47
CA VAL A 40 16.67 10.51 13.03
C VAL A 40 15.74 11.17 12.02
N GLN A 41 16.22 12.15 11.25
CA GLN A 41 15.42 12.77 10.19
C GLN A 41 15.02 11.77 9.10
N LEU A 42 15.96 10.92 8.68
CA LEU A 42 15.72 9.87 7.69
C LEU A 42 14.70 8.84 8.19
N GLU A 43 14.85 8.34 9.42
CA GLU A 43 13.91 7.40 10.03
C GLU A 43 12.49 7.97 10.06
N ASN A 44 12.34 9.23 10.46
CA ASN A 44 11.04 9.90 10.48
C ASN A 44 10.42 10.02 9.08
N LEU A 45 11.22 10.35 8.08
CA LEU A 45 10.75 10.44 6.69
C LEU A 45 10.30 9.08 6.15
N LEU A 46 11.07 8.03 6.42
CA LEU A 46 10.76 6.66 6.01
C LEU A 46 9.48 6.16 6.69
N LEU A 47 9.30 6.45 7.97
CA LEU A 47 8.06 6.12 8.68
C LEU A 47 6.86 6.89 8.12
N GLN A 48 7.03 8.16 7.78
CA GLN A 48 5.97 8.99 7.18
C GLN A 48 5.51 8.43 5.82
N TYR A 49 6.45 7.95 5.00
CA TYR A 49 6.15 7.39 3.68
C TYR A 49 6.18 5.86 3.64
N ARG A 50 6.05 5.18 4.79
CA ARG A 50 6.10 3.71 4.86
C ARG A 50 5.13 3.02 3.90
N ALA A 51 3.96 3.63 3.69
CA ALA A 51 2.92 3.08 2.84
C ALA A 51 3.33 3.00 1.35
N CYS A 52 4.32 3.79 0.92
CA CYS A 52 4.87 3.75 -0.42
C CYS A 52 5.76 2.52 -0.66
N PHE A 53 6.27 1.89 0.41
CA PHE A 53 7.15 0.72 0.36
C PHE A 53 6.41 -0.60 0.59
N ASN A 54 5.08 -0.58 0.57
CA ASN A 54 4.30 -1.80 0.64
C ASN A 54 4.40 -2.59 -0.67
N GLU A 55 4.75 -3.87 -0.60
CA GLU A 55 4.76 -4.77 -1.77
C GLU A 55 3.37 -4.99 -2.37
N LYS A 56 2.31 -4.71 -1.60
CA LYS A 56 0.92 -4.83 -2.04
C LYS A 56 0.42 -3.50 -2.61
N PRO A 57 -0.16 -3.48 -3.83
CA PRO A 57 -0.71 -2.26 -4.40
C PRO A 57 -1.85 -1.72 -3.53
N GLY A 58 -1.87 -0.40 -3.37
CA GLY A 58 -2.96 0.31 -2.68
C GLY A 58 -4.23 0.43 -3.53
N ARG A 59 -5.26 1.06 -2.96
CA ARG A 59 -6.50 1.44 -3.68
C ARG A 59 -6.57 2.95 -3.85
N THR A 60 -7.15 3.40 -4.96
CA THR A 60 -7.37 4.83 -5.24
C THR A 60 -8.81 5.07 -5.63
N SER A 61 -9.37 6.20 -5.19
CA SER A 61 -10.69 6.70 -5.58
C SER A 61 -10.62 7.82 -6.63
N LEU A 62 -9.40 8.16 -7.12
CA LEU A 62 -9.19 9.26 -8.07
C LEU A 62 -9.88 9.02 -9.41
N THR A 63 -10.06 7.78 -9.83
CA THR A 63 -10.68 7.44 -11.12
C THR A 63 -11.36 6.08 -11.03
N GLN A 64 -12.52 5.97 -11.66
CA GLN A 64 -13.25 4.71 -11.84
C GLN A 64 -13.28 4.35 -13.32
N HIS A 65 -13.02 3.08 -13.63
CA HIS A 65 -13.12 2.58 -15.00
C HIS A 65 -14.58 2.24 -15.34
N HIS A 66 -15.09 2.79 -16.44
CA HIS A 66 -16.39 2.43 -17.01
C HIS A 66 -16.17 1.65 -18.31
N ILE A 67 -16.67 0.41 -18.37
CA ILE A 67 -16.60 -0.42 -19.57
C ILE A 67 -17.92 -0.23 -20.34
N ASP A 68 -17.86 0.43 -21.49
CA ASP A 68 -19.00 0.52 -22.41
C ASP A 68 -19.08 -0.75 -23.26
N THR A 69 -20.12 -1.56 -23.02
CA THR A 69 -20.41 -2.77 -23.79
C THR A 69 -21.43 -2.53 -24.92
N GLY A 70 -21.91 -1.29 -25.09
CA GLY A 70 -22.91 -0.91 -26.08
C GLY A 70 -24.19 -1.75 -26.01
N ASN A 71 -24.62 -2.29 -27.16
CA ASN A 71 -25.81 -3.14 -27.27
C ASN A 71 -25.51 -4.64 -27.14
N SER A 72 -24.30 -5.01 -26.70
CA SER A 72 -23.87 -6.41 -26.62
C SER A 72 -24.58 -7.13 -25.48
N LYS A 73 -25.17 -8.29 -25.78
CA LYS A 73 -25.83 -9.12 -24.76
C LYS A 73 -24.79 -9.87 -23.90
N PRO A 74 -25.05 -10.07 -22.60
CA PRO A 74 -24.18 -10.89 -21.76
C PRO A 74 -24.00 -12.31 -22.32
N ILE A 75 -22.78 -12.84 -22.23
CA ILE A 75 -22.45 -14.19 -22.71
C ILE A 75 -22.10 -15.06 -21.51
N LYS A 76 -22.76 -16.23 -21.43
CA LYS A 76 -22.47 -17.26 -20.42
C LYS A 76 -21.67 -18.39 -21.06
N LEU A 77 -20.42 -18.56 -20.64
CA LEU A 77 -19.55 -19.66 -21.05
C LEU A 77 -19.28 -20.59 -19.86
N ARG A 78 -19.04 -21.88 -20.15
CA ARG A 78 -18.55 -22.81 -19.13
C ARG A 78 -17.09 -22.50 -18.83
N PRO A 79 -16.63 -22.59 -17.57
CA PRO A 79 -15.20 -22.49 -17.27
C PRO A 79 -14.39 -23.50 -18.08
N TYR A 80 -13.23 -23.09 -18.56
CA TYR A 80 -12.30 -24.01 -19.22
C TYR A 80 -11.70 -24.98 -18.22
N ARG A 81 -11.43 -26.22 -18.68
CA ARG A 81 -10.67 -27.18 -17.89
C ARG A 81 -9.24 -26.70 -17.74
N VAL A 82 -8.72 -26.78 -16.52
CA VAL A 82 -7.32 -26.52 -16.19
C VAL A 82 -6.72 -27.78 -15.58
N SER A 83 -5.40 -27.96 -15.71
CA SER A 83 -4.71 -29.07 -15.05
C SER A 83 -4.74 -28.88 -13.53
N PRO A 84 -4.64 -29.97 -12.73
CA PRO A 84 -4.62 -29.87 -11.27
C PRO A 84 -3.54 -28.91 -10.74
N VAL A 85 -2.35 -28.93 -11.34
CA VAL A 85 -1.24 -28.05 -10.96
C VAL A 85 -1.62 -26.57 -11.18
N ARG A 86 -2.19 -26.23 -12.33
CA ARG A 86 -2.61 -24.85 -12.62
C ARG A 86 -3.77 -24.41 -11.73
N GLN A 87 -4.68 -25.32 -11.41
CA GLN A 87 -5.78 -25.03 -10.50
C GLN A 87 -5.31 -24.69 -9.08
N ASN A 88 -4.25 -25.35 -8.60
CA ASN A 88 -3.64 -25.03 -7.31
C ASN A 88 -3.08 -23.60 -7.33
N THR A 89 -2.32 -23.23 -8.36
CA THR A 89 -1.77 -21.86 -8.51
C THR A 89 -2.88 -20.81 -8.55
N ILE A 90 -3.92 -21.04 -9.33
CA ILE A 90 -5.07 -20.13 -9.43
C ILE A 90 -5.74 -19.98 -8.06
N SER A 91 -6.00 -21.10 -7.37
CA SER A 91 -6.64 -21.09 -6.04
C SER A 91 -5.79 -20.34 -5.02
N SER A 92 -4.47 -20.54 -5.01
CA SER A 92 -3.55 -19.83 -4.13
C SER A 92 -3.56 -18.32 -4.39
N GLN A 93 -3.59 -17.88 -5.64
CA GLN A 93 -3.62 -16.46 -5.98
C GLN A 93 -4.96 -15.78 -5.65
N ILE A 94 -6.08 -16.51 -5.73
CA ILE A 94 -7.40 -15.98 -5.39
C ILE A 94 -7.57 -15.80 -3.87
N GLN A 95 -6.93 -16.66 -3.06
CA GLN A 95 -7.01 -16.63 -1.60
C GLN A 95 -6.03 -15.65 -0.93
N GLN A 96 -5.08 -15.08 -1.69
CA GLN A 96 -4.11 -14.07 -1.23
C GLN A 96 -4.75 -12.69 -1.02
#